data_AF-A0A7J6F7R7-F1
#
_entry.id   AF-A0A7J6F7R7-F1
#
_cell.length_a   1.000
_cell.length_b   1.000
_cell.length_c   1.000
_cell.angle_alpha   90.00
_cell.angle_beta   90.00
_cell.angle_gamma   90.00
#
_symmetry.space_group_name_H-M   'P 1'
#
loop_
_entity.id
_entity.type
_entity.pdbx_description
1 polymer ?
#
loop_
_entity_poly.entity_id
_entity_poly.type
_entity_poly.pdbx_seq_one_letter_code
_entity_poly.pdbx_strand_id
1 'polypeptide(L)' 'MWKYLKVNGNGDGDDVVEDYNGRFLVVASGETAEPYVPEVKGLRSFPGKILHSIGYKSGKEFREKKVLVVGS' A
#
# COMPACT_ATOMS: atom_id res chain seq x y z
N MET A 1 -20.95 17.70 14.95
CA MET A 1 -19.51 17.88 15.20
C MET A 1 -18.86 16.54 14.91
N TRP A 2 -17.87 16.50 14.02
CA TRP A 2 -17.11 15.28 13.73
C TRP A 2 -16.23 14.94 14.92
N LYS A 3 -16.20 13.65 15.27
CA LYS A 3 -15.29 13.07 16.24
C LYS A 3 -14.40 12.08 15.50
N TYR A 4 -13.10 12.15 15.74
CA TYR A 4 -12.18 11.16 15.22
C TYR A 4 -11.10 10.87 16.25
N LEU A 5 -10.62 9.62 16.21
CA LEU A 5 -9.58 9.11 17.08
C LEU A 5 -8.30 9.03 16.27
N LYS A 6 -7.22 9.60 16.80
CA LYS A 6 -5.88 9.37 16.27
C LYS A 6 -5.23 8.31 17.14
N VAL A 7 -4.88 7.18 16.56
CA VAL A 7 -4.12 6.11 17.22
C VAL A 7 -2.66 6.29 16.86
N ASN A 8 -1.80 6.53 17.85
CA ASN A 8 -0.35 6.57 17.67
C ASN A 8 0.24 5.27 18.24
N GLY A 9 0.45 4.26 17.39
CA GLY A 9 1.05 2.99 17.75
C GLY A 9 2.40 2.78 17.08
N ASN A 10 3.43 2.42 17.83
CA ASN A 10 4.74 2.02 17.29
C ASN A 10 4.90 0.49 17.19
N GLY A 11 3.81 -0.28 17.38
CA GLY A 11 3.80 -1.75 17.36
C GLY A 11 4.01 -2.42 18.73
N ASP A 12 4.40 -1.68 19.77
CA ASP A 12 4.67 -2.19 21.11
C ASP A 12 3.54 -1.83 22.09
N GLY A 13 2.41 -2.54 22.00
CA GLY A 13 1.44 -2.81 23.08
C GLY A 13 0.64 -1.66 23.70
N ASP A 14 1.13 -0.43 23.72
CA ASP A 14 0.49 0.74 24.33
C ASP A 14 0.11 1.75 23.25
N ASP A 15 -1.00 1.47 22.57
CA ASP A 15 -1.60 2.41 21.62
C ASP A 15 -2.16 3.62 22.36
N VAL A 16 -1.50 4.77 22.23
CA VAL A 16 -2.02 6.04 22.76
C VAL A 16 -3.09 6.55 21.80
N VAL A 17 -4.31 6.72 22.32
CA VAL A 17 -5.46 7.27 21.56
C VAL A 17 -5.66 8.74 21.94
N GLU A 18 -5.66 9.61 20.93
CA GLU A 18 -5.97 11.03 21.07
C GLU A 18 -7.33 11.36 20.43
N ASP A 19 -8.18 12.08 21.17
CA ASP A 19 -9.52 12.48 20.76
C ASP A 19 -9.54 13.88 20.14
N TYR A 20 -10.15 14.01 18.97
CA TYR A 20 -10.32 15.30 18.27
C TYR A 20 -11.79 15.58 17.93
N ASN A 21 -12.16 16.86 17.98
CA ASN A 21 -13.51 17.34 17.69
C ASN A 21 -13.47 18.54 16.73
N GLY A 22 -14.28 18.51 15.67
CA GLY A 22 -14.29 19.57 14.66
C GLY A 22 -15.65 19.75 13.96
N ARG A 23 -15.87 20.91 13.33
CA ARG A 23 -17.08 21.12 12.51
C ARG A 23 -17.03 20.37 11.18
N PHE A 24 -15.83 20.15 10.66
CA PHE A 24 -15.58 19.48 9.38
C PHE A 24 -14.42 18.50 9.52
N LEU A 25 -14.40 17.46 8.69
CA LEU A 25 -13.32 16.49 8.55
C LEU A 25 -12.94 16.40 7.07
N VAL A 26 -11.65 16.49 6.76
CA VAL A 26 -11.11 16.33 5.40
C VAL A 26 -10.26 15.08 5.38
N VAL A 27 -10.61 14.12 4.53
CA VAL A 27 -9.85 12.87 4.34
C VAL A 27 -9.06 12.99 3.05
N ALA A 28 -7.74 13.10 3.18
CA ALA A 28 -6.80 13.26 2.05
C ALA A 28 -5.64 12.24 2.14
N SER A 29 -5.92 11.05 2.69
CA SER A 29 -4.92 9.98 2.90
C SER A 29 -4.46 9.31 1.60
N GLY A 30 -5.14 9.55 0.48
CA GLY A 30 -4.93 8.80 -0.76
C GLY A 30 -5.52 7.39 -0.69
N GLU A 31 -5.89 6.85 -1.86
CA GLU A 31 -6.46 5.50 -1.99
C GLU A 31 -5.39 4.46 -2.37
N THR A 32 -4.43 4.84 -3.21
CA THR A 32 -3.49 3.93 -3.88
C THR A 32 -2.15 3.78 -3.16
N ALA A 33 -2.11 4.03 -1.85
CA ALA A 33 -0.86 4.00 -1.07
C ALA A 33 -0.43 2.58 -0.67
N GLU A 34 -1.40 1.67 -0.49
CA GLU A 34 -1.14 0.31 -0.02
C GLU A 34 -1.41 -0.71 -1.14
N PRO A 35 -0.42 -1.54 -1.51
CA PRO A 35 -0.58 -2.52 -2.58
C PRO A 35 -1.42 -3.73 -2.13
N TYR A 36 -2.36 -4.15 -2.97
CA TYR A 36 -2.98 -5.46 -2.85
C TYR A 36 -2.23 -6.48 -3.71
N VAL A 37 -1.59 -7.45 -3.07
CA VAL A 37 -0.89 -8.56 -3.76
C VAL A 37 -1.66 -9.86 -3.52
N PRO A 38 -2.44 -10.36 -4.50
CA PRO A 38 -3.19 -11.59 -4.32
C PRO A 38 -2.26 -12.81 -4.26
N GLU A 39 -2.73 -13.87 -3.61
CA GLU A 39 -2.06 -15.16 -3.71
C GLU A 39 -2.20 -15.73 -5.12
N VAL A 40 -1.06 -16.06 -5.74
CA VAL A 40 -1.01 -16.69 -7.06
C VAL A 40 -0.15 -17.96 -6.94
N LYS A 41 -0.68 -19.08 -7.44
CA LYS A 41 0.02 -20.37 -7.41
C LYS A 41 1.36 -20.24 -8.13
N GLY A 42 2.45 -20.59 -7.44
CA GLY A 42 3.80 -20.55 -7.97
C GLY A 42 4.47 -19.17 -7.93
N LEU A 43 3.81 -18.12 -7.42
CA LEU A 43 4.37 -16.76 -7.35
C LEU A 43 5.63 -16.72 -6.47
N ARG A 44 5.59 -17.34 -5.29
CA ARG A 44 6.75 -17.36 -4.35
C ARG A 44 7.95 -18.14 -4.89
N SER A 45 7.73 -19.08 -5.81
CA SER A 45 8.78 -19.91 -6.41
C SER A 45 9.22 -19.42 -7.79
N PHE A 46 8.62 -18.34 -8.31
CA PHE A 46 8.97 -17.82 -9.62
C PHE A 46 10.39 -17.23 -9.57
N PRO A 47 11.31 -17.66 -10.46
CA PRO A 47 12.71 -17.25 -10.38
C PRO A 47 12.98 -15.82 -10.88
N GLY A 48 11.99 -15.20 -11.55
CA GLY A 48 12.11 -13.84 -12.07
C GLY A 48 11.71 -12.77 -11.06
N LYS A 49 11.95 -11.51 -11.42
CA LYS A 49 11.54 -10.36 -10.62
C LYS A 49 10.03 -10.25 -10.55
N ILE A 50 9.50 -10.09 -9.34
CA ILE A 50 8.09 -9.78 -9.05
C ILE A 50 8.03 -8.41 -8.40
N LEU A 51 7.09 -7.56 -8.85
CA LEU A 51 6.83 -6.25 -8.28
C LEU A 51 5.36 -5.85 -8.44
N HIS A 52 4.80 -5.19 -7.43
CA HIS A 52 3.53 -4.47 -7.57
C HIS A 52 3.77 -3.13 -8.27
N SER A 53 2.76 -2.57 -8.95
CA SER A 53 2.86 -1.32 -9.72
C SER A 53 3.43 -0.15 -8.91
N ILE A 54 3.15 -0.08 -7.61
CA ILE A 54 3.73 0.89 -6.66
C ILE A 54 5.26 0.91 -6.63
N GLY A 55 5.91 -0.23 -6.92
CA GLY A 55 7.36 -0.36 -6.99
C GLY A 55 7.96 -0.12 -8.38
N TYR A 56 7.14 0.06 -9.42
CA TYR A 56 7.60 0.32 -10.78
C TYR A 56 8.08 1.76 -10.92
N LYS A 57 9.28 1.94 -11.48
CA LYS A 57 9.88 3.28 -11.71
C LYS A 57 10.04 3.62 -13.19
N SER A 58 10.50 2.66 -13.99
CA SER A 58 10.69 2.85 -15.44
C SER A 58 10.91 1.50 -16.15
N GLY A 59 10.73 1.50 -17.46
CA GLY A 59 10.95 0.32 -18.31
C GLY A 59 12.42 -0.04 -18.52
N LYS A 60 13.37 0.81 -18.09
CA LYS A 60 14.81 0.64 -18.34
C LYS A 60 15.33 -0.70 -17.81
N GLU A 61 14.86 -1.13 -16.64
CA GLU A 61 15.25 -2.41 -16.03
C GLU A 61 14.69 -3.64 -16.76
N PHE A 62 13.65 -3.46 -17.58
CA PHE A 62 12.94 -4.51 -18.30
C PHE A 62 13.26 -4.56 -19.79
N ARG A 63 14.19 -3.72 -20.25
CA ARG A 63 14.63 -3.72 -21.65
C ARG A 63 15.09 -5.12 -22.08
N GLU A 64 14.60 -5.56 -23.23
CA GLU A 64 14.91 -6.87 -23.83
C GLU A 64 14.49 -8.09 -22.98
N LYS A 65 13.65 -7.90 -21.95
CA LYS A 65 13.08 -8.98 -21.15
C LYS A 65 11.66 -9.32 -21.62
N LYS A 66 11.27 -10.58 -21.44
CA LYS A 66 9.86 -10.98 -21.50
C LYS A 66 9.19 -10.59 -20.18
N VAL A 67 8.14 -9.79 -20.26
CA VAL A 67 7.42 -9.25 -19.09
C VAL A 67 5.96 -9.65 -19.18
N LEU A 68 5.37 -10.02 -18.03
CA LEU A 68 3.94 -10.19 -17.85
C LEU A 68 3.41 -9.05 -16.97
N VAL A 69 2.40 -8.34 -17.46
CA VAL A 69 1.63 -7.36 -16.68
C VAL A 69 0.29 -7.99 -16.33
N VAL A 70 -0.09 -7.93 -15.06
CA VAL A 70 -1.34 -8.49 -14.55
C VAL A 70 -2.23 -7.33 -14.08
N GLY A 71 -3.42 -7.21 -14.66
CA GLY A 71 -4.33 -6.08 -14.48
C GLY A 71 -4.92 -5.63 -15.82
N SER A 72 -5.92 -4.75 -15.77
CA SER A 72 -6.61 -4.16 -16.94
C SER A 72 -6.69 -2.65 -16.81
#